data_AF-A0A814EF07-F1
#
_entry.id   AF-A0A814EF07-F1
#
_cell.length_a   1.000
_cell.length_b   1.000
_cell.length_c   1.000
_cell.angle_alpha   90.00
_cell.angle_beta   90.00
_cell.angle_gamma   90.00
#
_symmetry.space_group_name_H-M   'P 1'
#
loop_
_entity.id
_entity.type
_entity.pdbx_description
1 polymer ?
#
loop_
_entity_poly.entity_id
_entity_poly.type
_entity_poly.pdbx_seq_one_letter_code
_entity_poly.pdbx_strand_id
1 'polypeptide(L)'
;MGAAAGVFAKLWSPQEIKTRFSDIGKGTIEVEKGSIITQNVDVIIGTSSSQNLKNAILDAAGPVARTAYNAELRKDPQPILISIPSGELPCKKIFLIKWRPTHDEGQLRKSIADFVSNAIKYVIEHGFTSVAFPAIGCGDHQCSTELVITTMVKEMIYQIQTQKVLLLVKIIVQAERQDIYEAFCKEIPAVKPDSVAFVNYQLPETWDRSTRDKLRFTVSNTTHESESSNEGEDENLNIDDEEQTINQQLFIYTIAHDSAFADCELTSNNNDE
;
A
#
# COMPACT_ATOMS: atom_id res chain seq x y z
N MET A 1 19.68 58.95 -6.05
CA MET A 1 19.05 58.28 -4.90
C MET A 1 17.80 57.61 -5.44
N GLY A 2 17.77 56.33 -5.77
CA GLY A 2 18.20 55.17 -4.98
C GLY A 2 16.92 54.45 -4.52
N ALA A 3 16.61 53.34 -5.17
CA ALA A 3 15.36 52.59 -5.15
C ALA A 3 15.02 51.90 -3.82
N ALA A 4 13.73 51.68 -3.53
CA ALA A 4 13.22 50.61 -2.67
C ALA A 4 11.69 50.43 -2.80
N ALA A 5 11.19 50.09 -4.00
CA ALA A 5 9.77 49.76 -4.19
C ALA A 5 9.54 48.32 -4.69
N GLY A 6 10.54 47.44 -4.62
CA GLY A 6 10.40 46.09 -5.14
C GLY A 6 11.37 45.11 -4.52
N VAL A 7 11.00 44.53 -3.37
CA VAL A 7 11.59 43.25 -2.92
C VAL A 7 10.58 42.34 -2.19
N PHE A 8 9.51 42.84 -1.57
CA PHE A 8 8.68 42.00 -0.69
C PHE A 8 7.50 41.26 -1.33
N ALA A 9 7.16 41.51 -2.60
CA ALA A 9 6.05 40.82 -3.28
C ALA A 9 6.46 39.49 -3.95
N LYS A 10 7.72 39.05 -3.85
CA LYS A 10 8.24 37.84 -4.53
C LYS A 10 8.42 36.62 -3.62
N LEU A 11 7.96 36.68 -2.37
CA LEU A 11 8.21 35.61 -1.39
C LEU A 11 6.99 34.78 -0.99
N TRP A 12 5.85 34.97 -1.67
CA TRP A 12 4.68 34.10 -1.50
C TRP A 12 4.06 33.83 -2.87
N SER A 13 4.69 32.93 -3.63
CA SER A 13 3.89 32.14 -4.58
C SER A 13 3.18 31.10 -3.72
N PRO A 14 1.84 30.96 -3.81
CA PRO A 14 1.20 29.72 -3.41
C PRO A 14 2.00 28.60 -4.06
N GLN A 15 2.48 27.62 -3.30
CA GLN A 15 3.08 26.43 -3.90
C GLN A 15 1.99 25.83 -4.79
N GLU A 16 2.12 26.00 -6.10
CA GLU A 16 1.25 25.35 -7.06
C GLU A 16 1.33 23.86 -6.76
N ILE A 17 0.18 23.25 -6.46
CA ILE A 17 0.05 21.80 -6.40
C ILE A 17 0.45 21.31 -7.78
N LYS A 18 1.69 20.83 -7.90
CA LYS A 18 2.24 20.35 -9.15
C LYS A 18 1.60 18.97 -9.36
N THR A 19 0.52 18.94 -10.11
CA THR A 19 -0.10 17.70 -10.56
C THR A 19 0.46 17.35 -11.93
N ARG A 20 0.90 16.11 -12.10
CA ARG A 20 1.20 15.55 -13.43
C ARG A 20 0.21 14.46 -13.74
N PHE A 21 -0.26 14.42 -14.99
CA PHE A 21 -1.19 13.39 -15.45
C PHE A 21 -0.68 12.70 -16.71
N SER A 22 -1.19 11.51 -16.96
CA SER A 22 -0.95 10.75 -18.19
C SER A 22 -2.19 9.94 -18.54
N ASP A 23 -2.63 10.08 -19.79
CA ASP A 23 -3.77 9.33 -20.31
C ASP A 23 -3.33 7.92 -20.70
N ILE A 24 -4.04 6.93 -20.16
CA ILE A 24 -3.77 5.51 -20.35
C ILE A 24 -5.03 4.86 -20.91
N GLY A 25 -5.13 4.77 -22.23
CA GLY A 25 -6.33 4.25 -22.90
C GLY A 25 -7.57 5.11 -22.58
N LYS A 26 -8.48 4.58 -21.75
CA LYS A 26 -9.69 5.28 -21.29
C LYS A 26 -9.57 5.89 -19.89
N GLY A 27 -8.52 5.57 -19.14
CA GLY A 27 -8.28 6.14 -17.82
C GLY A 27 -7.17 7.17 -17.82
N THR A 28 -6.98 7.80 -16.68
CA THR A 28 -5.92 8.78 -16.46
C THR A 28 -5.23 8.45 -15.14
N ILE A 29 -3.90 8.47 -15.12
CA ILE A 29 -3.12 8.41 -13.89
C ILE A 29 -2.61 9.82 -13.58
N GLU A 30 -2.85 10.30 -12.37
CA GLU A 30 -2.34 11.57 -11.85
C GLU A 30 -1.39 11.33 -10.68
N VAL A 31 -0.34 12.13 -10.57
CA VAL A 31 0.54 12.20 -9.41
C VAL A 31 0.42 13.58 -8.81
N GLU A 32 0.11 13.63 -7.52
CA GLU A 32 -0.12 14.87 -6.78
C GLU A 32 0.70 14.86 -5.49
N LYS A 33 1.29 16.00 -5.13
CA LYS A 33 1.86 16.20 -3.79
C LYS A 33 0.78 16.70 -2.84
N GLY A 34 0.64 16.06 -1.69
CA GLY A 34 -0.31 16.47 -0.68
C GLY A 34 -0.63 15.36 0.32
N SER A 35 -1.77 15.50 0.97
CA SER A 35 -2.28 14.49 1.89
C SER A 35 -3.39 13.69 1.24
N ILE A 36 -3.42 12.38 1.50
CA ILE A 36 -4.45 11.50 0.94
C ILE A 36 -5.84 11.81 1.52
N ILE A 37 -5.91 12.32 2.75
CA ILE A 37 -7.17 12.64 3.44
C ILE A 37 -7.88 13.87 2.87
N THR A 38 -7.20 14.70 2.05
CA THR A 38 -7.80 15.90 1.44
C THR A 38 -8.30 15.65 0.02
N GLN A 39 -8.24 14.42 -0.47
CA GLN A 39 -8.49 14.11 -1.87
C GLN A 39 -9.98 13.97 -2.19
N ASN A 40 -10.42 14.77 -3.16
CA ASN A 40 -11.79 14.70 -3.70
C ASN A 40 -11.88 13.66 -4.82
N VAL A 41 -12.19 12.43 -4.45
CA VAL A 41 -12.33 11.25 -5.32
C VAL A 41 -13.46 10.36 -4.81
N ASP A 42 -13.93 9.40 -5.60
CA ASP A 42 -14.94 8.46 -5.13
C ASP A 42 -14.40 7.60 -3.98
N VAL A 43 -13.16 7.10 -4.10
CA VAL A 43 -12.57 6.18 -3.14
C VAL A 43 -11.17 6.62 -2.69
N ILE A 44 -10.97 6.69 -1.37
CA ILE A 44 -9.63 6.79 -0.78
C ILE A 44 -9.16 5.39 -0.38
N ILE A 45 -7.96 5.00 -0.83
CA ILE A 45 -7.32 3.75 -0.45
C ILE A 45 -6.38 4.00 0.73
N GLY A 46 -6.51 3.18 1.76
CA GLY A 46 -5.48 3.02 2.80
C GLY A 46 -5.03 1.56 2.88
N THR A 47 -4.16 1.28 3.84
CA THR A 47 -3.79 -0.10 4.17
C THR A 47 -4.03 -0.39 5.64
N SER A 48 -4.48 -1.61 5.93
CA SER A 48 -4.59 -2.09 7.31
C SER A 48 -3.22 -2.39 7.95
N SER A 49 -2.17 -2.54 7.12
CA SER A 49 -0.82 -2.95 7.53
C SER A 49 0.08 -1.79 7.98
N SER A 50 -0.34 -0.54 7.78
CA SER A 50 0.35 0.64 8.29
C SER A 50 -0.52 1.33 9.32
N GLN A 51 -0.12 1.25 10.59
CA GLN A 51 -0.86 1.86 11.69
C GLN A 51 -0.93 3.39 11.54
N ASN A 52 0.15 4.02 11.09
CA ASN A 52 0.23 5.47 10.90
C ASN A 52 -0.74 5.96 9.82
N LEU A 53 -0.70 5.35 8.63
CA LEU A 53 -1.58 5.74 7.53
C LEU A 53 -3.04 5.42 7.84
N LYS A 54 -3.31 4.24 8.41
CA LYS A 54 -4.66 3.84 8.82
C LYS A 54 -5.24 4.82 9.84
N ASN A 55 -4.49 5.15 10.89
CA ASN A 55 -4.96 6.06 11.92
C ASN A 55 -5.16 7.46 11.36
N ALA A 56 -4.24 7.99 10.55
CA ALA A 56 -4.41 9.28 9.90
C ALA A 56 -5.72 9.37 9.07
N ILE A 57 -6.05 8.31 8.31
CA ILE A 57 -7.30 8.23 7.56
C ILE A 57 -8.51 8.15 8.50
N LEU A 58 -8.49 7.26 9.50
CA LEU A 58 -9.63 7.06 10.41
C LEU A 58 -9.88 8.25 11.34
N ASP A 59 -8.83 8.94 11.77
CA ASP A 59 -8.92 10.16 12.58
C ASP A 59 -9.52 11.30 11.77
N ALA A 60 -9.04 11.50 10.54
CA ALA A 60 -9.56 12.53 9.66
C ALA A 60 -10.99 12.22 9.15
N ALA A 61 -11.36 10.94 9.02
CA ALA A 61 -12.71 10.52 8.66
C ALA A 61 -13.70 10.63 9.84
N GLY A 62 -13.20 10.70 11.07
CA GLY A 62 -14.01 10.88 12.26
C GLY A 62 -14.68 9.61 12.81
N PRO A 63 -15.49 9.75 13.87
CA PRO A 63 -15.97 8.64 14.70
C PRO A 63 -16.90 7.66 13.98
N VAL A 64 -17.63 8.12 12.95
CA VAL A 64 -18.52 7.26 12.14
C VAL A 64 -17.71 6.21 11.39
N ALA A 65 -16.63 6.63 10.71
CA ALA A 65 -15.75 5.72 9.98
C ALA A 65 -15.01 4.76 10.92
N ARG A 66 -14.52 5.26 12.08
CA ARG A 66 -13.85 4.43 13.09
C ARG A 66 -14.77 3.37 13.69
N THR A 67 -16.02 3.73 13.99
CA THR A 67 -17.02 2.77 14.49
C THR A 67 -17.31 1.69 13.45
N ALA A 68 -17.47 2.06 12.18
CA ALA A 68 -17.68 1.12 11.09
C ALA A 68 -16.47 0.18 10.91
N TYR A 69 -15.25 0.71 10.95
CA TYR A 69 -14.02 -0.07 10.91
C TYR A 69 -13.96 -1.12 12.03
N ASN A 70 -14.22 -0.71 13.28
CA ASN A 70 -14.24 -1.63 14.41
C ASN A 70 -15.35 -2.67 14.29
N ALA A 71 -16.51 -2.33 13.71
CA ALA A 71 -17.58 -3.29 13.45
C ALA A 71 -17.18 -4.34 12.41
N GLU A 72 -16.46 -3.95 11.36
CA GLU A 72 -15.93 -4.90 10.37
C GLU A 72 -14.87 -5.83 11.00
N LEU A 73 -13.97 -5.32 11.83
CA LEU A 73 -12.98 -6.16 12.54
C LEU A 73 -13.61 -7.18 13.50
N ARG A 74 -14.75 -6.86 14.12
CA ARG A 74 -15.48 -7.83 14.96
C ARG A 74 -16.11 -8.95 14.15
N LYS A 75 -16.43 -8.71 12.87
CA LYS A 75 -16.99 -9.72 11.97
C LYS A 75 -15.89 -10.62 11.39
N ASP A 76 -14.77 -10.02 11.01
CA ASP A 76 -13.59 -10.69 10.49
C ASP A 76 -12.35 -10.04 11.11
N PRO A 77 -11.61 -10.74 12.00
CA PRO A 77 -10.41 -10.21 12.63
C PRO A 77 -9.23 -9.99 11.67
N GLN A 78 -9.22 -10.63 10.49
CA GLN A 78 -8.12 -10.53 9.52
C GLN A 78 -8.60 -10.25 8.09
N PRO A 79 -9.38 -9.18 7.88
CA PRO A 79 -9.98 -8.93 6.59
C PRO A 79 -8.94 -8.47 5.57
N ILE A 80 -9.08 -8.94 4.34
CA ILE A 80 -8.23 -8.52 3.22
C ILE A 80 -8.62 -7.11 2.75
N LEU A 81 -9.91 -6.78 2.77
CA LEU A 81 -10.44 -5.47 2.40
C LEU A 81 -11.54 -5.10 3.39
N ILE A 82 -11.47 -3.90 3.93
CA ILE A 82 -12.52 -3.29 4.74
C ILE A 82 -13.05 -2.07 3.99
N SER A 83 -14.35 -2.06 3.71
CA SER A 83 -15.04 -0.92 3.09
C SER A 83 -15.87 -0.18 4.12
N ILE A 84 -15.54 1.09 4.35
CA ILE A 84 -16.18 1.95 5.36
C ILE A 84 -16.70 3.25 4.73
N PRO A 85 -17.69 3.92 5.36
CA PRO A 85 -18.11 5.26 4.95
C PRO A 85 -16.95 6.26 5.02
N SER A 86 -17.01 7.31 4.19
CA SER A 86 -16.02 8.39 4.14
C SER A 86 -15.97 9.25 5.41
N GLY A 87 -17.09 9.35 6.13
CA GLY A 87 -17.20 10.22 7.30
C GLY A 87 -17.02 11.68 6.91
N GLU A 88 -16.00 12.33 7.47
CA GLU A 88 -15.69 13.75 7.21
C GLU A 88 -14.77 13.96 5.99
N LEU A 89 -14.25 12.89 5.38
CA LEU A 89 -13.38 13.02 4.20
C LEU A 89 -14.18 13.42 2.95
N PRO A 90 -13.57 14.18 2.02
CA PRO A 90 -14.20 14.59 0.76
C PRO A 90 -14.24 13.44 -0.27
N CYS A 91 -14.57 12.21 0.14
CA CYS A 91 -14.75 11.06 -0.73
C CYS A 91 -16.10 10.37 -0.49
N LYS A 92 -16.44 9.34 -1.29
CA LYS A 92 -17.67 8.55 -1.10
C LYS A 92 -17.44 7.34 -0.20
N LYS A 93 -16.26 6.71 -0.31
CA LYS A 93 -15.87 5.52 0.45
C LYS A 93 -14.38 5.51 0.79
N ILE A 94 -14.05 4.78 1.84
CA ILE A 94 -12.66 4.45 2.20
C ILE A 94 -12.52 2.93 2.12
N PHE A 95 -11.50 2.46 1.41
CA PHE A 95 -11.11 1.05 1.41
C PHE A 95 -9.76 0.89 2.10
N LEU A 96 -9.72 0.07 3.15
CA LEU A 96 -8.48 -0.32 3.82
C LEU A 96 -8.13 -1.74 3.38
N ILE A 97 -7.01 -1.87 2.66
CA ILE A 97 -6.62 -3.14 2.03
C ILE A 97 -5.36 -3.69 2.71
N LYS A 98 -5.37 -4.99 3.01
CA LYS A 98 -4.22 -5.70 3.56
C LYS A 98 -3.09 -5.70 2.54
N TRP A 99 -1.93 -5.20 2.97
CA TRP A 99 -0.69 -5.21 2.20
C TRP A 99 0.37 -5.98 2.98
N ARG A 100 1.23 -6.74 2.31
CA ARG A 100 2.30 -7.51 2.98
C ARG A 100 3.66 -6.94 2.55
N PRO A 101 4.25 -5.97 3.27
CA PRO A 101 5.61 -5.55 2.99
C PRO A 101 6.57 -6.71 3.23
N THR A 102 7.63 -6.80 2.44
CA THR A 102 8.64 -7.86 2.53
C THR A 102 9.91 -7.44 1.80
N HIS A 103 11.05 -8.00 2.23
CA HIS A 103 12.35 -7.82 1.60
C HIS A 103 12.54 -8.64 0.33
N ASP A 104 11.83 -9.77 0.22
CA ASP A 104 11.93 -10.62 -0.96
C ASP A 104 11.31 -9.88 -2.15
N GLU A 105 12.12 -9.48 -3.11
CA GLU A 105 11.65 -8.67 -4.24
C GLU A 105 10.53 -9.35 -5.03
N GLY A 106 10.58 -10.69 -5.14
CA GLY A 106 9.56 -11.47 -5.83
C GLY A 106 8.20 -11.37 -5.13
N GLN A 107 8.17 -11.53 -3.80
CA GLN A 107 6.97 -11.42 -2.97
C GLN A 107 6.53 -9.96 -2.79
N LEU A 108 7.46 -9.01 -2.78
CA LEU A 108 7.13 -7.59 -2.72
C LEU A 108 6.36 -7.18 -3.98
N ARG A 109 6.86 -7.58 -5.17
CA ARG A 109 6.15 -7.38 -6.45
C ARG A 109 4.72 -7.95 -6.40
N LYS A 110 4.55 -9.18 -5.88
CA LYS A 110 3.22 -9.81 -5.68
C LYS A 110 2.32 -8.94 -4.84
N SER A 111 2.80 -8.58 -3.66
CA SER A 111 2.04 -7.88 -2.65
C SER A 111 1.56 -6.51 -3.13
N ILE A 112 2.40 -5.78 -3.87
CA ILE A 112 2.03 -4.50 -4.48
C ILE A 112 1.03 -4.69 -5.60
N ALA A 113 1.26 -5.68 -6.48
CA ALA A 113 0.35 -5.95 -7.59
C ALA A 113 -1.04 -6.34 -7.06
N ASP A 114 -1.13 -7.22 -6.07
CA ASP A 114 -2.38 -7.63 -5.43
C ASP A 114 -3.10 -6.45 -4.78
N PHE A 115 -2.37 -5.58 -4.06
CA PHE A 115 -2.92 -4.39 -3.44
C PHE A 115 -3.59 -3.46 -4.49
N VAL A 116 -2.89 -3.16 -5.59
CA VAL A 116 -3.40 -2.30 -6.67
C VAL A 116 -4.55 -2.99 -7.42
N SER A 117 -4.41 -4.26 -7.78
CA SER A 117 -5.43 -5.06 -8.46
C SER A 117 -6.74 -5.09 -7.67
N ASN A 118 -6.67 -5.45 -6.39
CA ASN A 118 -7.85 -5.57 -5.54
C ASN A 118 -8.54 -4.22 -5.37
N ALA A 119 -7.77 -3.14 -5.17
CA ALA A 119 -8.31 -1.79 -5.08
C ALA A 119 -9.07 -1.39 -6.34
N ILE A 120 -8.43 -1.48 -7.52
CA ILE A 120 -9.02 -1.01 -8.78
C ILE A 120 -10.24 -1.86 -9.16
N LYS A 121 -10.15 -3.19 -9.04
CA LYS A 121 -11.29 -4.07 -9.34
C LYS A 121 -12.48 -3.75 -8.46
N TYR A 122 -12.27 -3.60 -7.16
CA TYR A 122 -13.35 -3.32 -6.21
C TYR A 122 -13.96 -1.93 -6.45
N VAL A 123 -13.15 -0.91 -6.76
CA VAL A 123 -13.62 0.42 -7.18
C VAL A 123 -14.57 0.31 -8.38
N ILE A 124 -14.17 -0.43 -9.42
CA ILE A 124 -14.94 -0.59 -10.66
C ILE A 124 -16.22 -1.40 -10.42
N GLU A 125 -16.15 -2.50 -9.68
CA GLU A 125 -17.29 -3.37 -9.36
C GLU A 125 -18.39 -2.61 -8.60
N HIS A 126 -18.01 -1.60 -7.82
CA HIS A 126 -18.95 -0.75 -7.08
C HIS A 126 -19.39 0.50 -7.85
N GLY A 127 -19.03 0.61 -9.14
CA GLY A 127 -19.45 1.69 -10.02
C GLY A 127 -18.76 3.02 -9.77
N PHE A 128 -17.62 3.02 -9.08
CA PHE A 128 -16.81 4.22 -8.86
C PHE A 128 -15.86 4.47 -10.04
N THR A 129 -15.52 5.74 -10.25
CA THR A 129 -14.79 6.23 -11.43
C THR A 129 -13.51 6.99 -11.07
N SER A 130 -13.25 7.21 -9.78
CA SER A 130 -12.04 7.88 -9.30
C SER A 130 -11.53 7.28 -7.99
N VAL A 131 -10.21 7.11 -7.88
CA VAL A 131 -9.57 6.50 -6.71
C VAL A 131 -8.24 7.17 -6.39
N ALA A 132 -7.94 7.39 -5.11
CA ALA A 132 -6.66 7.90 -4.64
C ALA A 132 -5.88 6.83 -3.87
N PHE A 133 -4.65 6.58 -4.32
CA PHE A 133 -3.68 5.70 -3.70
C PHE A 133 -2.61 6.50 -2.96
N PRO A 134 -2.16 6.03 -1.79
CA PRO A 134 -0.96 6.56 -1.16
C PRO A 134 0.28 6.04 -1.89
N ALA A 135 1.39 6.76 -1.81
CA ALA A 135 2.72 6.26 -2.16
C ALA A 135 3.21 5.21 -1.13
N ILE A 136 2.47 4.11 -0.99
CA ILE A 136 2.71 3.02 -0.04
C ILE A 136 4.07 2.38 -0.27
N GLY A 137 4.78 2.01 0.81
CA GLY A 137 6.09 1.34 0.73
C GLY A 137 7.26 2.18 0.22
N CYS A 138 7.04 3.46 -0.09
CA CYS A 138 8.08 4.39 -0.53
C CYS A 138 8.72 5.09 0.68
N GLY A 139 9.64 4.42 1.39
CA GLY A 139 10.42 5.01 2.49
C GLY A 139 10.24 4.39 3.88
N ASP A 140 9.38 3.38 4.01
CA ASP A 140 9.37 2.53 5.21
C ASP A 140 10.49 1.50 5.13
N HIS A 141 11.15 1.24 6.26
CA HIS A 141 12.22 0.27 6.38
C HIS A 141 11.79 -1.03 5.71
N GLN A 142 12.57 -1.52 4.74
CA GLN A 142 12.58 -2.88 4.17
C GLN A 142 12.12 -3.05 2.70
N CYS A 143 11.57 -2.03 2.02
CA CYS A 143 11.13 -2.15 0.60
C CYS A 143 12.00 -1.35 -0.39
N SER A 144 12.33 -1.94 -1.55
CA SER A 144 12.96 -1.20 -2.66
C SER A 144 11.97 -0.19 -3.24
N THR A 145 12.24 1.10 -3.06
CA THR A 145 11.38 2.19 -3.54
C THR A 145 11.21 2.15 -5.06
N GLU A 146 12.30 1.91 -5.80
CA GLU A 146 12.25 1.77 -7.26
C GLU A 146 11.31 0.62 -7.66
N LEU A 147 11.41 -0.51 -6.98
CA LEU A 147 10.60 -1.67 -7.27
C LEU A 147 9.11 -1.43 -6.96
N VAL A 148 8.83 -0.75 -5.85
CA VAL A 148 7.48 -0.35 -5.44
C VAL A 148 6.84 0.52 -6.52
N ILE A 149 7.51 1.61 -6.90
CA ILE A 149 7.02 2.58 -7.87
C ILE A 149 6.78 1.90 -9.22
N THR A 150 7.78 1.16 -9.72
CA THR A 150 7.70 0.42 -10.98
C THR A 150 6.52 -0.55 -11.00
N THR A 151 6.32 -1.31 -9.91
CA THR A 151 5.26 -2.31 -9.83
C THR A 151 3.88 -1.66 -9.72
N MET A 152 3.72 -0.63 -8.89
CA MET A 152 2.47 0.12 -8.77
C MET A 152 2.04 0.69 -10.11
N VAL A 153 2.95 1.40 -10.81
CA VAL A 153 2.64 2.05 -12.08
C VAL A 153 2.26 1.01 -13.15
N LYS A 154 3.04 -0.09 -13.27
CA LYS A 154 2.74 -1.15 -14.23
C LYS A 154 1.37 -1.78 -13.99
N GLU A 155 1.06 -2.11 -12.74
CA GLU A 155 -0.23 -2.73 -12.39
C GLU A 155 -1.40 -1.76 -12.59
N MET A 156 -1.25 -0.47 -12.25
CA MET A 156 -2.28 0.55 -12.52
C MET A 156 -2.57 0.69 -14.01
N ILE A 157 -1.53 0.80 -14.84
CA ILE A 157 -1.67 0.87 -16.30
C ILE A 157 -2.36 -0.40 -16.82
N TYR A 158 -1.93 -1.57 -16.32
CA TYR A 158 -2.47 -2.86 -16.73
C TYR A 158 -3.97 -2.97 -16.43
N GLN A 159 -4.39 -2.59 -15.22
CA GLN A 159 -5.81 -2.61 -14.85
C GLN A 159 -6.62 -1.62 -15.67
N ILE A 160 -6.16 -0.38 -15.86
CA ILE A 160 -6.88 0.62 -16.66
C ILE A 160 -7.12 0.10 -18.09
N GLN A 161 -6.10 -0.46 -18.73
CA GLN A 161 -6.21 -0.98 -20.09
C GLN A 161 -7.09 -2.22 -20.20
N THR A 162 -6.99 -3.13 -19.21
CA THR A 162 -7.73 -4.39 -19.21
C THR A 162 -9.21 -4.16 -18.97
N GLN A 163 -9.57 -3.28 -18.03
CA GLN A 163 -10.96 -3.04 -17.65
C GLN A 163 -11.70 -2.18 -18.66
N LYS A 164 -10.99 -1.36 -19.46
CA LYS A 164 -11.55 -0.50 -20.53
C LYS A 164 -12.66 0.45 -20.04
N VAL A 165 -12.56 0.89 -18.79
CA VAL A 165 -13.47 1.85 -18.15
C VAL A 165 -12.81 3.23 -18.02
N LEU A 166 -13.64 4.27 -17.89
CA LEU A 166 -13.17 5.61 -17.54
C LEU A 166 -12.83 5.61 -16.05
N LEU A 167 -11.54 5.58 -15.71
CA LEU A 167 -11.05 5.55 -14.34
C LEU A 167 -9.95 6.60 -14.14
N LEU A 168 -10.15 7.50 -13.18
CA LEU A 168 -9.13 8.38 -12.67
C LEU A 168 -8.40 7.73 -11.49
N VAL A 169 -7.10 7.51 -11.63
CA VAL A 169 -6.23 7.00 -10.57
C VAL A 169 -5.29 8.10 -10.11
N LYS A 170 -5.42 8.56 -8.87
CA LYS A 170 -4.48 9.50 -8.26
C LYS A 170 -3.46 8.78 -7.39
N ILE A 171 -2.19 9.11 -7.54
CA ILE A 171 -1.09 8.71 -6.66
C ILE A 171 -0.73 9.94 -5.81
N ILE A 172 -0.94 9.83 -4.50
CA ILE A 172 -0.73 10.92 -3.56
C ILE A 172 0.57 10.71 -2.82
N VAL A 173 1.49 11.64 -3.03
CA VAL A 173 2.81 11.65 -2.41
C VAL A 173 2.81 12.72 -1.32
N GLN A 174 3.31 12.39 -0.12
CA GLN A 174 3.46 13.37 0.96
C GLN A 174 4.25 14.59 0.48
N ALA A 175 3.85 15.79 0.91
CA ALA A 175 4.35 17.05 0.37
C ALA A 175 5.88 17.20 0.49
N GLU A 176 6.45 16.60 1.53
CA GLU A 176 7.87 16.64 1.88
C GLU A 176 8.71 15.64 1.07
N ARG A 177 8.07 14.68 0.38
CA ARG A 177 8.73 13.57 -0.34
C ARG A 177 8.89 13.87 -1.83
N GLN A 178 9.67 14.92 -2.12
CA GLN A 178 9.95 15.36 -3.49
C GLN A 178 10.64 14.28 -4.33
N ASP A 179 11.53 13.49 -3.71
CA ASP A 179 12.22 12.34 -4.29
C ASP A 179 11.25 11.31 -4.88
N ILE A 180 10.23 10.94 -4.09
CA ILE A 180 9.21 9.96 -4.48
C ILE A 180 8.30 10.54 -5.57
N TYR A 181 7.91 11.80 -5.43
CA TYR A 181 7.08 12.49 -6.42
C TYR A 181 7.76 12.51 -7.80
N GLU A 182 9.05 12.86 -7.84
CA GLU A 182 9.82 12.88 -9.09
C GLU A 182 10.01 11.48 -9.68
N ALA A 183 10.21 10.47 -8.84
CA ALA A 183 10.32 9.08 -9.28
C ALA A 183 9.03 8.58 -9.96
N PHE A 184 7.85 8.82 -9.37
CA PHE A 184 6.57 8.52 -10.03
C PHE A 184 6.38 9.31 -11.33
N CYS A 185 6.71 10.61 -11.32
CA CYS A 185 6.61 11.46 -12.51
C CYS A 185 7.51 11.00 -13.67
N LYS A 186 8.62 10.32 -13.36
CA LYS A 186 9.54 9.73 -14.35
C LYS A 186 9.06 8.37 -14.83
N GLU A 187 8.53 7.53 -13.94
CA GLU A 187 8.15 6.15 -14.24
C GLU A 187 6.90 6.07 -15.13
N ILE A 188 5.85 6.84 -14.83
CA ILE A 188 4.58 6.78 -15.57
C ILE A 188 4.75 6.93 -17.09
N PRO A 189 5.42 7.97 -17.61
CA PRO A 189 5.61 8.10 -19.07
C PRO A 189 6.63 7.11 -19.64
N ALA A 190 7.48 6.50 -18.81
CA ALA A 190 8.48 5.53 -19.26
C ALA A 190 7.87 4.14 -19.52
N VAL A 191 6.80 3.79 -18.80
CA VAL A 191 6.09 2.53 -19.01
C VAL A 191 5.27 2.60 -20.30
N LYS A 192 5.78 1.96 -21.35
CA LYS A 192 5.10 1.84 -22.64
C LYS A 192 4.20 0.61 -22.64
N PRO A 193 2.87 0.78 -22.73
CA PRO A 193 1.96 -0.36 -22.64
C PRO A 193 2.07 -1.34 -23.82
N ASP A 194 2.47 -0.85 -24.99
CA ASP A 194 2.66 -1.67 -26.19
C ASP A 194 4.04 -2.39 -26.21
N SER A 195 4.88 -2.17 -25.19
CA SER A 195 6.18 -2.82 -25.13
C SER A 195 6.05 -4.31 -24.83
N VAL A 196 6.90 -5.13 -25.44
CA VAL A 196 6.93 -6.59 -25.20
C VAL A 196 7.12 -6.92 -23.71
N ALA A 197 7.89 -6.11 -22.97
CA ALA A 197 8.09 -6.26 -21.53
C ALA A 197 6.81 -6.01 -20.71
N PHE A 198 5.90 -5.17 -21.20
CA PHE A 198 4.61 -4.90 -20.57
C PHE A 198 3.54 -5.92 -21.02
N VAL A 199 3.51 -6.30 -22.31
CA VAL A 199 2.62 -7.35 -22.81
C VAL A 199 2.92 -8.70 -22.14
N ASN A 200 4.21 -8.98 -21.92
CA ASN A 200 4.67 -10.15 -21.17
C ASN A 200 4.73 -9.89 -19.66
N TYR A 201 4.18 -8.78 -19.15
CA TYR A 201 3.98 -8.59 -17.72
C TYR A 201 2.92 -9.58 -17.26
N GLN A 202 3.41 -10.78 -16.94
CA GLN A 202 2.64 -11.85 -16.37
C GLN A 202 3.01 -11.91 -14.90
N LEU A 203 2.00 -11.79 -14.06
CA LEU A 203 2.07 -12.17 -12.66
C LEU A 203 2.21 -13.71 -12.63
N PRO A 204 3.25 -14.31 -12.02
CA PRO A 204 3.48 -15.75 -12.01
C PRO A 204 2.24 -16.61 -11.77
N GLU A 205 2.18 -17.76 -12.44
CA GLU A 205 1.01 -18.65 -12.53
C GLU A 205 0.49 -19.18 -11.19
N THR A 206 1.31 -19.14 -10.13
CA THR A 206 0.88 -19.50 -8.76
C THR A 206 0.01 -18.42 -8.12
N TRP A 207 -0.24 -17.30 -8.80
CA TRP A 207 -1.00 -16.17 -8.30
C TRP A 207 -2.41 -16.25 -8.88
N ASP A 208 -3.34 -16.80 -8.10
CA ASP A 208 -4.76 -16.75 -8.44
C ASP A 208 -5.18 -15.28 -8.41
N ARG A 209 -5.16 -14.61 -9.56
CA ARG A 209 -5.66 -13.25 -9.72
C ARG A 209 -7.12 -13.30 -9.30
N SER A 210 -7.47 -12.61 -8.21
CA SER A 210 -8.83 -12.68 -7.64
C SER A 210 -9.84 -12.53 -8.77
N THR A 211 -10.48 -13.66 -9.06
CA THR A 211 -11.67 -13.69 -9.89
C THR A 211 -12.79 -13.14 -9.02
N ARG A 212 -13.75 -12.48 -9.67
CA ARG A 212 -14.86 -11.72 -9.08
C ARG A 212 -15.58 -12.39 -7.90
N ASP A 213 -15.48 -13.72 -7.79
CA ASP A 213 -16.18 -14.52 -6.78
C ASP A 213 -15.31 -14.93 -5.57
N LYS A 214 -14.02 -14.57 -5.52
CA LYS A 214 -13.09 -14.97 -4.44
C LYS A 214 -12.20 -13.83 -3.95
N LEU A 215 -12.79 -12.83 -3.30
CA LEU A 215 -12.05 -11.88 -2.43
C LEU A 215 -11.55 -12.52 -1.11
N ARG A 216 -11.40 -13.85 -1.05
CA ARG A 216 -10.78 -14.57 0.07
C ARG A 216 -9.58 -15.35 -0.46
N PHE A 217 -8.37 -14.93 -0.12
CA PHE A 217 -7.18 -15.74 -0.33
C PHE A 217 -6.81 -16.46 0.93
N THR A 218 -6.97 -17.78 0.86
CA THR A 218 -6.54 -18.79 1.81
C THR A 218 -5.07 -18.57 2.16
N VAL A 219 -4.79 -18.39 3.46
CA VAL A 219 -3.44 -18.60 4.00
C VAL A 219 -3.17 -20.09 3.87
N SER A 220 -2.07 -20.45 3.21
CA SER A 220 -1.61 -21.84 3.17
C SER A 220 -1.34 -22.31 4.60
N ASN A 221 -2.26 -23.11 5.15
CA ASN A 221 -2.00 -23.90 6.34
C ASN A 221 -0.97 -24.96 5.97
N THR A 222 0.24 -24.84 6.51
CA THR A 222 1.12 -26.00 6.68
C THR A 222 0.42 -26.96 7.63
N THR A 223 0.06 -28.12 7.10
CA THR A 223 -0.48 -29.27 7.82
C THR A 223 0.51 -29.69 8.91
N HIS A 224 0.06 -29.70 10.15
CA HIS A 224 0.41 -30.77 11.07
C HIS A 224 -0.84 -31.18 11.83
N GLU A 225 -1.31 -32.38 11.52
CA GLU A 225 -2.27 -33.11 12.32
C GLU A 225 -1.71 -33.29 13.74
N SER A 226 -2.53 -32.97 14.73
CA SER A 226 -2.61 -33.76 15.97
C SER A 226 -3.93 -33.45 16.67
N GLU A 227 -4.77 -34.47 16.74
CA GLU A 227 -5.93 -34.54 17.63
C GLU A 227 -5.47 -34.56 19.09
N SER A 228 -6.19 -33.89 19.98
CA SER A 228 -6.95 -34.53 21.08
C SER A 228 -7.40 -33.54 22.17
N SER A 229 -8.73 -33.47 22.34
CA SER A 229 -9.53 -33.45 23.59
C SER A 229 -9.06 -32.73 24.87
N ASN A 230 -9.90 -31.79 25.33
CA ASN A 230 -10.79 -31.86 26.51
C ASN A 230 -10.77 -30.65 27.46
N GLU A 231 -12.00 -30.22 27.76
CA GLU A 231 -12.56 -29.65 29.01
C GLU A 231 -12.00 -28.34 29.58
N GLY A 232 -12.92 -27.44 29.92
CA GLY A 232 -12.65 -26.04 30.22
C GLY A 232 -12.57 -25.69 31.70
N GLU A 233 -12.27 -24.42 31.95
CA GLU A 233 -12.57 -23.69 33.18
C GLU A 233 -12.38 -22.19 32.91
N ASP A 234 -13.29 -21.38 33.44
CA ASP A 234 -13.30 -19.91 33.38
C ASP A 234 -12.14 -19.33 34.20
N GLU A 235 -11.19 -18.65 33.54
CA GLU A 235 -10.36 -17.63 34.19
C GLU A 235 -10.25 -16.39 33.29
N ASN A 236 -10.70 -15.25 33.80
CA ASN A 236 -10.48 -13.93 33.22
C ASN A 236 -8.97 -13.68 33.11
N LEU A 237 -8.43 -13.76 31.89
CA LEU A 237 -7.06 -13.37 31.58
C LEU A 237 -7.06 -12.23 30.56
N ASN A 238 -6.27 -11.22 30.89
CA ASN A 238 -6.20 -9.91 30.27
C ASN A 238 -5.61 -10.04 28.84
N ILE A 239 -6.48 -10.05 27.82
CA ILE A 239 -6.12 -10.30 26.40
C ILE A 239 -5.15 -9.22 25.85
N ASP A 240 -5.08 -8.05 26.48
CA ASP A 240 -4.20 -6.95 26.07
C ASP A 240 -2.70 -7.23 26.35
N ASP A 241 -2.36 -8.10 27.31
CA ASP A 241 -0.96 -8.40 27.68
C ASP A 241 -0.36 -9.58 26.87
N GLU A 242 -1.19 -10.55 26.44
CA GLU A 242 -0.76 -11.67 25.59
C GLU A 242 -0.51 -11.25 24.13
N GLU A 243 -1.34 -10.37 23.55
CA GLU A 243 -1.11 -9.83 22.20
C GLU A 243 0.19 -9.01 22.13
N GLN A 244 0.56 -8.33 23.21
CA GLN A 244 1.83 -7.60 23.29
C GLN A 244 3.03 -8.56 23.38
N THR A 245 2.86 -9.68 24.08
CA THR A 245 3.91 -10.70 24.26
C THR A 245 4.13 -11.53 22.98
N ILE A 246 3.08 -11.90 22.26
CA ILE A 246 3.18 -12.65 20.99
C ILE A 246 3.87 -11.82 19.91
N ASN A 247 3.54 -10.52 19.81
CA ASN A 247 4.18 -9.62 18.85
C ASN A 247 5.64 -9.31 19.22
N GLN A 248 6.01 -9.32 20.51
CA GLN A 248 7.41 -9.23 20.93
C GLN A 248 8.19 -10.54 20.71
N GLN A 249 7.56 -11.71 20.91
CA GLN A 249 8.21 -13.00 20.67
C GLN A 249 8.48 -13.27 19.19
N LEU A 250 7.57 -12.87 18.28
CA LEU A 250 7.81 -12.92 16.84
C LEU A 250 8.95 -11.98 16.40
N PHE A 251 9.08 -10.81 17.03
CA PHE A 251 10.17 -9.87 16.72
C PHE A 251 11.55 -10.39 17.18
N ILE A 252 11.62 -11.03 18.36
CA ILE A 252 12.88 -11.60 18.87
C ILE A 252 13.32 -12.84 18.07
N TYR A 253 12.39 -13.70 17.64
CA TYR A 253 12.73 -14.90 16.87
C TYR A 253 13.33 -14.57 15.48
N THR A 254 12.88 -13.47 14.86
CA THR A 254 13.43 -12.98 13.58
C THR A 254 14.86 -12.45 13.75
N ILE A 255 15.17 -11.72 14.83
CA ILE A 255 16.53 -11.20 15.05
C ILE A 255 17.51 -12.32 15.43
N ALA A 256 17.07 -13.35 16.17
CA ALA A 256 17.93 -14.46 16.58
C ALA A 256 18.30 -15.43 15.44
N HIS A 257 17.44 -15.58 14.41
CA HIS A 257 17.75 -16.41 13.24
C HIS A 257 18.67 -15.71 12.22
N ASP A 258 18.75 -14.37 12.20
CA ASP A 258 19.66 -13.63 11.33
C ASP A 258 21.09 -13.52 11.90
N SER A 259 21.29 -13.65 13.23
CA SER A 259 22.64 -13.69 13.82
C SER A 259 23.40 -15.01 13.59
N ALA A 260 22.72 -16.08 13.15
CA ALA A 260 23.34 -17.38 12.90
C ALA A 260 23.95 -17.52 11.49
N PHE A 261 23.80 -16.51 10.62
CA PHE A 261 24.40 -16.49 9.27
C PHE A 261 25.59 -15.54 9.12
N ALA A 262 26.01 -14.85 10.20
CA ALA A 262 27.11 -13.88 10.18
C ALA A 262 28.48 -14.41 10.68
N ASP A 263 28.60 -15.69 11.05
CA ASP A 263 29.85 -16.29 11.58
C ASP A 263 30.43 -17.39 10.68
N CYS A 264 30.40 -17.20 9.36
CA CYS A 264 31.12 -18.06 8.41
C CYS A 264 31.73 -17.24 7.25
N GLU A 265 32.60 -16.27 7.54
CA GLU A 265 33.55 -15.77 6.53
C GLU A 265 34.76 -15.04 7.12
N LEU A 266 35.50 -15.65 8.06
CA LEU A 266 36.85 -15.18 8.42
C LEU A 266 37.80 -16.34 8.76
N THR A 267 38.12 -17.18 7.77
CA THR A 267 39.42 -17.86 7.74
C THR A 267 39.88 -18.10 6.30
N SER A 268 40.69 -17.21 5.73
CA SER A 268 41.84 -17.63 4.91
C SER A 268 42.76 -16.43 4.62
N ASN A 269 44.05 -16.73 4.62
CA ASN A 269 45.18 -15.96 4.09
C ASN A 269 45.87 -14.97 5.04
N ASN A 270 46.64 -15.52 5.98
CA ASN A 270 47.98 -15.00 6.26
C ASN A 270 48.99 -15.99 5.68
N ASN A 271 49.61 -15.61 4.56
CA ASN A 271 50.91 -16.07 4.11
C ASN A 271 51.55 -14.91 3.36
N ASP A 272 52.69 -14.46 3.88
CA ASP A 272 53.91 -14.08 3.17
C ASP A 272 54.54 -12.75 3.64
N GLU A 273 55.79 -12.91 4.09
CA GLU A 273 56.88 -11.98 4.45
C GLU A 273 56.88 -11.22 5.79
#